data_AF-A0ABD1DWE9-F1
#
_entry.id   AF-A0ABD1DWE9-F1
#
_cell.length_a   1.000
_cell.length_b   1.000
_cell.length_c   1.000
_cell.angle_alpha   90.00
_cell.angle_beta   90.00
_cell.angle_gamma   90.00
#
_symmetry.space_group_name_H-M   'P 1'
#
loop_
_entity.id
_entity.type
_entity.pdbx_description
1 polymer ?
#
loop_
_entity_poly.entity_id
_entity_poly.type
_entity_poly.pdbx_seq_one_letter_code
_entity_poly.pdbx_strand_id
1 'polypeptide(L)'
;MSNMFLACVGIAGCYVIAPLKNKPLQCVTILMMVPAMLLYNVYSGVMYDLFNYQPNGDINSLSELSSTDLRIVTNRDTFTLLENTVTDPTISAIMNRVETFASKQEMMEQTNNRQTAFIRSRFQAELMVQSNYDSKGYDLYHIVPETVHEFYQAMVGRRNFPLLWKINELTARMIEAGVVQRECNELNFAVQLQRLAR
;
A
#
# COMPACT_ATOMS: atom_id res chain seq x y z
N MET A 1 4.54 -27.11 15.74
CA MET A 1 3.25 -27.83 15.53
C MET A 1 3.31 -29.32 15.89
N SER A 2 4.40 -30.07 15.65
CA SER A 2 4.42 -31.53 15.87
C SER A 2 4.24 -31.98 17.33
N ASN A 3 4.79 -31.24 18.30
CA ASN A 3 4.81 -31.71 19.70
C ASN A 3 3.44 -31.64 20.41
N MET A 4 2.59 -30.66 20.10
CA MET A 4 1.23 -30.61 20.68
C MET A 4 0.29 -31.63 20.03
N PHE A 5 0.44 -31.87 18.72
CA PHE A 5 -0.36 -32.87 18.03
C PHE A 5 -0.03 -34.28 18.53
N LEU A 6 1.26 -34.58 18.76
CA LEU A 6 1.69 -35.83 19.41
C LEU A 6 1.14 -35.98 20.82
N ALA A 7 1.02 -34.91 21.60
CA ALA A 7 0.45 -34.95 22.94
C ALA A 7 -1.06 -35.28 22.90
N CYS A 8 -1.83 -34.65 22.00
CA CYS A 8 -3.26 -34.95 21.84
C CYS A 8 -3.51 -36.37 21.30
N VAL A 9 -2.71 -36.83 20.34
CA VAL A 9 -2.79 -38.21 19.81
C VAL A 9 -2.34 -39.23 20.86
N GLY A 10 -1.34 -38.90 21.68
CA GLY A 10 -0.90 -39.72 22.81
C GLY A 10 -1.98 -39.88 23.87
N ILE A 11 -2.70 -38.81 24.21
CA ILE A 11 -3.82 -38.83 25.16
C ILE A 11 -5.01 -39.64 24.61
N ALA A 12 -5.33 -39.49 23.32
CA ALA A 12 -6.37 -40.27 22.66
C ALA A 12 -6.00 -41.76 22.52
N GLY A 13 -4.74 -42.06 22.21
CA GLY A 13 -4.21 -43.43 22.15
C GLY A 13 -4.24 -44.15 23.50
N CYS A 14 -3.96 -43.44 24.59
CA CYS A 14 -4.12 -43.97 25.95
C CYS A 14 -5.58 -44.35 26.28
N TYR A 15 -6.56 -43.70 25.65
CA TYR A 15 -7.99 -43.99 25.84
C TYR A 15 -8.43 -45.28 25.11
N VAL A 16 -7.82 -45.56 23.95
CA VAL A 16 -8.16 -46.74 23.13
C VAL A 16 -7.48 -48.01 23.67
N ILE A 17 -6.31 -47.89 24.30
CA ILE A 17 -5.48 -49.05 24.69
C ILE A 17 -5.70 -49.45 26.16
N ALA A 18 -6.12 -48.55 27.05
CA ALA A 18 -6.36 -48.88 28.45
C ALA A 18 -7.85 -49.25 28.69
N PRO A 19 -8.21 -50.51 28.96
CA PRO A 19 -9.56 -50.85 29.41
C PRO A 19 -9.78 -50.17 30.77
N LEU A 20 -10.59 -49.12 30.77
CA LEU A 20 -10.86 -48.27 31.93
C LEU A 20 -11.65 -49.03 33.00
N LYS A 21 -10.95 -49.82 33.82
CA LYS A 21 -11.55 -50.56 34.95
C LYS A 21 -11.46 -49.79 36.27
N ASN A 22 -10.58 -48.78 36.36
CA ASN A 22 -10.37 -47.95 37.55
C ASN A 22 -11.06 -46.58 37.42
N LYS A 23 -12.20 -46.42 38.12
CA LYS A 23 -12.94 -45.16 38.28
C LYS A 23 -12.10 -43.94 38.69
N PRO A 24 -11.11 -44.03 39.62
CA PRO A 24 -10.32 -42.84 39.97
C PRO A 24 -9.42 -42.38 38.83
N LEU A 25 -8.91 -43.30 38.00
CA LEU A 25 -8.06 -42.95 36.85
C LEU A 25 -8.86 -42.23 35.78
N GLN A 26 -10.11 -42.67 35.51
CA GLN A 26 -11.04 -42.00 34.59
C GLN A 26 -11.28 -40.54 34.98
N CYS A 27 -11.51 -40.26 36.27
CA CYS A 27 -11.74 -38.89 36.74
C CYS A 27 -10.52 -38.00 36.49
N VAL A 28 -9.31 -38.49 36.75
CA VAL A 28 -8.08 -37.71 36.54
C VAL A 28 -7.84 -37.42 35.05
N THR A 29 -8.09 -38.41 34.18
CA THR A 29 -7.92 -38.22 32.73
C THR A 29 -8.92 -37.20 32.17
N ILE A 30 -10.19 -37.27 32.58
CA ILE A 30 -11.21 -36.29 32.17
C ILE A 30 -10.83 -34.90 32.69
N LEU A 31 -10.36 -34.79 33.93
CA LEU A 31 -9.94 -33.53 34.54
C LEU A 31 -8.74 -32.90 33.82
N MET A 32 -7.84 -33.69 33.24
CA MET A 32 -6.73 -33.16 32.43
C MET A 32 -7.13 -32.85 30.98
N MET A 33 -8.11 -33.56 30.43
CA MET A 33 -8.56 -33.40 29.05
C MET A 33 -9.33 -32.10 28.83
N VAL A 34 -10.20 -31.71 29.77
CA VAL A 34 -10.98 -30.47 29.70
C VAL A 34 -10.08 -29.22 29.55
N PRO A 35 -9.07 -28.97 30.41
CA PRO A 35 -8.18 -27.82 30.24
C PRO A 35 -7.31 -27.94 28.98
N ALA A 36 -6.89 -29.13 28.57
CA ALA A 36 -6.14 -29.32 27.33
C ALA A 36 -6.97 -28.94 26.09
N MET A 37 -8.25 -29.31 26.05
CA MET A 37 -9.17 -28.90 24.99
C MET A 37 -9.44 -27.40 25.00
N LEU A 38 -9.60 -26.79 26.18
CA LEU A 38 -9.78 -25.33 26.30
C LEU A 38 -8.54 -24.58 25.79
N LEU A 39 -7.34 -25.00 26.20
CA LEU A 39 -6.08 -24.42 25.73
C LEU A 39 -5.90 -24.58 24.22
N TYR A 40 -6.26 -25.74 23.67
CA TYR A 40 -6.21 -25.97 22.23
C TYR A 40 -7.17 -25.05 21.47
N ASN A 41 -8.41 -24.90 21.95
CA ASN A 41 -9.38 -24.02 21.31
C ASN A 41 -8.93 -22.56 21.35
N VAL A 42 -8.44 -22.07 22.50
CA VAL A 42 -7.90 -20.70 22.63
C VAL A 42 -6.70 -20.51 21.70
N TYR A 43 -5.76 -21.45 21.68
CA TYR A 43 -4.60 -21.37 20.80
C TYR A 43 -4.98 -21.38 19.32
N SER A 44 -5.93 -22.24 18.94
CA SER A 44 -6.42 -22.32 17.57
C SER A 44 -7.11 -21.03 17.13
N GLY A 45 -7.96 -20.44 18.00
CA GLY A 45 -8.61 -19.15 17.74
C GLY A 45 -7.60 -18.01 17.53
N VAL A 46 -6.63 -17.89 18.43
CA VAL A 46 -5.55 -16.88 18.30
C VAL A 46 -4.74 -17.09 17.03
N MET A 47 -4.44 -18.34 16.66
CA MET A 47 -3.73 -18.63 15.41
C MET A 47 -4.59 -18.31 14.18
N TYR A 48 -5.88 -18.62 14.19
CA TYR A 48 -6.79 -18.23 13.12
C TYR A 48 -6.83 -16.72 12.95
N ASP A 49 -6.91 -15.96 14.04
CA ASP A 49 -6.86 -14.49 13.98
C ASP A 49 -5.52 -13.98 13.45
N LEU A 50 -4.40 -14.58 13.86
CA LEU A 50 -3.06 -14.23 13.37
C LEU A 50 -2.86 -14.54 11.88
N PHE A 51 -3.39 -15.66 11.39
CA PHE A 51 -3.28 -16.05 9.98
C PHE A 51 -4.33 -15.38 9.08
N ASN A 52 -5.51 -15.07 9.61
CA ASN A 52 -6.55 -14.32 8.90
C ASN A 52 -6.39 -12.81 9.02
N TYR A 53 -5.43 -12.31 9.82
CA TYR A 53 -4.95 -10.94 9.70
C TYR A 53 -4.25 -10.80 8.35
N GLN A 54 -5.04 -10.69 7.28
CA GLN A 54 -4.55 -10.17 6.02
C GLN A 54 -4.21 -8.70 6.28
N PRO A 55 -2.95 -8.29 6.12
CA PRO A 55 -2.63 -6.88 6.05
C PRO A 55 -3.09 -6.38 4.67
N ASN A 56 -4.39 -6.45 4.37
CA ASN A 56 -5.01 -5.54 3.41
C ASN A 56 -5.14 -4.17 4.09
N GLY A 57 -4.02 -3.68 4.63
CA GLY A 57 -3.86 -2.35 5.21
C GLY A 57 -3.50 -1.31 4.14
N ASP A 58 -3.64 -1.68 2.87
CA ASP A 58 -3.50 -0.75 1.77
C ASP A 58 -4.65 0.25 1.83
N ILE A 59 -4.28 1.50 1.94
CA ILE A 59 -5.21 2.62 1.98
C ILE A 59 -5.78 2.78 0.58
N ASN A 60 -7.11 2.68 0.45
CA ASN A 60 -7.79 2.73 -0.84
C ASN A 60 -8.60 4.01 -1.03
N SER A 61 -8.81 4.79 0.02
CA SER A 61 -9.51 6.07 -0.05
C SER A 61 -8.76 7.20 0.66
N LEU A 62 -9.04 8.43 0.26
CA LEU A 62 -8.58 9.63 0.97
C LEU A 62 -9.18 9.72 2.37
N SER A 63 -10.41 9.21 2.58
CA SER A 63 -11.00 9.10 3.91
C SER A 63 -10.19 8.19 4.83
N GLU A 64 -9.76 7.02 4.35
CA GLU A 64 -8.89 6.12 5.10
C GLU A 64 -7.55 6.79 5.38
N LEU A 65 -6.94 7.45 4.37
CA LEU A 65 -5.69 8.19 4.55
C LEU A 65 -5.80 9.24 5.67
N SER A 66 -6.90 9.99 5.69
CA SER A 66 -7.16 11.02 6.70
C SER A 66 -7.24 10.46 8.12
N SER A 67 -7.68 9.21 8.27
CA SER A 67 -7.82 8.51 9.54
C SER A 67 -6.52 7.84 10.04
N THR A 68 -5.50 7.74 9.17
CA THR A 68 -4.20 7.14 9.53
C THR A 68 -3.25 8.16 10.13
N ASP A 69 -2.25 7.69 10.89
CA ASP A 69 -1.13 8.49 11.41
C ASP A 69 0.06 8.58 10.45
N LEU A 70 -0.13 8.28 9.16
CA LEU A 70 0.94 8.38 8.18
C LEU A 70 1.42 9.83 8.04
N ARG A 71 2.74 9.98 7.89
CA ARG A 71 3.36 11.25 7.53
C ARG A 71 3.14 11.50 6.05
N ILE A 72 2.51 12.61 5.69
CA ILE A 72 2.17 12.91 4.31
C ILE A 72 3.16 13.95 3.78
N VAL A 73 3.82 13.65 2.67
CA VAL A 73 4.87 14.53 2.15
C VAL A 73 4.69 14.80 0.66
N THR A 74 4.99 16.03 0.25
CA THR A 74 4.96 16.45 -1.14
C THR A 74 6.12 17.41 -1.47
N ASN A 75 6.29 17.74 -2.75
CA ASN A 75 7.21 18.78 -3.20
C ASN A 75 6.53 20.14 -3.09
N ARG A 76 7.33 21.20 -2.91
CA ARG A 76 6.84 22.57 -2.75
C ARG A 76 5.88 23.02 -3.86
N ASP A 77 6.17 22.68 -5.11
CA ASP A 77 5.33 23.08 -6.25
C ASP A 77 3.95 22.42 -6.22
N THR A 78 3.87 21.16 -5.78
CA THR A 78 2.59 20.45 -5.66
C THR A 78 1.81 20.95 -4.44
N PHE A 79 2.50 21.29 -3.35
CA PHE A 79 1.87 21.90 -2.18
C PHE A 79 1.17 23.22 -2.53
N THR A 80 1.87 24.14 -3.21
CA THR A 80 1.30 25.46 -3.56
C THR A 80 0.13 25.37 -4.54
N LEU A 81 0.13 24.37 -5.43
CA LEU A 81 -1.00 24.09 -6.31
C LEU A 81 -2.23 23.63 -5.53
N LEU A 82 -2.04 22.76 -4.54
CA LEU A 82 -3.15 22.18 -3.78
C LEU A 82 -3.70 23.16 -2.72
N GLU A 83 -2.84 23.92 -2.05
CA GLU A 83 -3.24 24.88 -1.01
C GLU A 83 -4.27 25.89 -1.51
N ASN A 84 -4.16 26.33 -2.76
CA ASN A 84 -5.03 27.36 -3.34
C ASN A 84 -6.32 26.82 -3.97
N THR A 85 -6.47 25.51 -4.11
CA THR A 85 -7.49 24.92 -4.99
C THR A 85 -8.47 23.99 -4.27
N VAL A 86 -8.19 23.62 -3.02
CA VAL A 86 -8.97 22.63 -2.29
C VAL A 86 -10.20 23.26 -1.62
N THR A 87 -11.39 22.79 -1.99
CA THR A 87 -12.67 23.16 -1.36
C THR A 87 -13.22 22.03 -0.45
N ASP A 88 -12.74 20.79 -0.61
CA ASP A 88 -13.21 19.63 0.14
C ASP A 88 -12.64 19.61 1.58
N PRO A 89 -13.48 19.44 2.61
CA PRO A 89 -13.02 19.36 4.00
C PRO A 89 -12.06 18.19 4.27
N THR A 90 -12.24 17.05 3.59
CA THR A 90 -11.40 15.86 3.75
C THR A 90 -10.00 16.13 3.24
N ILE A 91 -9.89 16.76 2.07
CA ILE A 91 -8.60 17.13 1.50
C ILE A 91 -7.96 18.26 2.30
N SER A 92 -8.74 19.22 2.82
CA SER A 92 -8.22 20.25 3.71
C SER A 92 -7.58 19.66 4.97
N ALA A 93 -8.22 18.66 5.59
CA ALA A 93 -7.67 17.93 6.73
C ALA A 93 -6.35 17.21 6.39
N ILE A 94 -6.26 16.62 5.19
CA ILE A 94 -5.03 16.02 4.67
C ILE A 94 -3.95 17.11 4.49
N MET A 95 -4.27 18.19 3.80
CA MET A 95 -3.33 19.27 3.47
C MET A 95 -2.73 19.94 4.71
N ASN A 96 -3.49 20.06 5.81
CA ASN A 96 -2.98 20.58 7.08
C ASN A 96 -1.87 19.72 7.70
N ARG A 97 -1.77 18.45 7.30
CA ARG A 97 -0.76 17.50 7.76
C ARG A 97 0.36 17.28 6.73
N VAL A 98 0.27 17.90 5.56
CA VAL A 98 1.24 17.73 4.49
C VAL A 98 2.52 18.50 4.82
N GLU A 99 3.63 17.81 4.78
CA GLU A 99 4.95 18.39 4.88
C GLU A 99 5.60 18.52 3.50
N THR A 100 6.53 19.46 3.36
CA THR A 100 7.33 19.62 2.14
C THR A 100 8.76 19.19 2.39
N PHE A 101 9.30 18.32 1.55
CA PHE A 101 10.74 18.03 1.58
C PHE A 101 11.51 19.08 0.78
N ALA A 102 12.68 19.47 1.26
CA ALA A 102 13.50 20.52 0.67
C ALA A 102 14.46 19.96 -0.39
N SER A 103 14.80 18.66 -0.34
CA SER A 103 15.79 18.06 -1.23
C SER A 103 15.42 16.66 -1.74
N LYS A 104 16.00 16.28 -2.88
CA LYS A 104 15.85 14.93 -3.45
C LYS A 104 16.45 13.83 -2.56
N GLN A 105 17.49 14.15 -1.78
CA GLN A 105 18.09 13.22 -0.82
C GLN A 105 17.13 12.93 0.33
N GLU A 106 16.51 13.97 0.89
CA GLU A 106 15.49 13.84 1.93
C GLU A 106 14.28 13.03 1.43
N MET A 107 13.88 13.21 0.16
CA MET A 107 12.85 12.38 -0.47
C MET A 107 13.26 10.89 -0.52
N MET A 108 14.50 10.59 -0.87
CA MET A 108 15.01 9.20 -0.93
C MET A 108 15.12 8.56 0.46
N GLU A 109 15.45 9.33 1.49
CA GLU A 109 15.46 8.83 2.87
C GLU A 109 14.04 8.51 3.36
N GLN A 110 13.08 9.38 3.05
CA GLN A 110 11.67 9.19 3.41
C GLN A 110 10.99 8.07 2.62
N THR A 111 11.42 7.85 1.38
CA THR A 111 11.00 6.75 0.46
C THR A 111 11.18 5.38 1.11
N ASN A 112 12.19 5.20 1.97
CA ASN A 112 12.44 3.92 2.65
C ASN A 112 11.62 3.74 3.93
N ASN A 113 10.89 4.77 4.38
CA ASN A 113 10.09 4.69 5.59
C ASN A 113 8.64 4.28 5.26
N ARG A 114 8.22 3.11 5.78
CA ARG A 114 6.88 2.54 5.60
C ARG A 114 5.74 3.38 6.19
N GLN A 115 6.06 4.40 6.99
CA GLN A 115 5.07 5.31 7.60
C GLN A 115 4.91 6.63 6.84
N THR A 116 5.30 6.68 5.57
CA THR A 116 5.23 7.89 4.74
C THR A 116 4.30 7.70 3.54
N ALA A 117 3.37 8.63 3.34
CA ALA A 117 2.56 8.75 2.14
C ALA A 117 3.05 9.93 1.29
N PHE A 118 3.00 9.78 -0.04
CA PHE A 118 3.46 10.81 -0.97
C PHE A 118 2.30 11.34 -1.80
N ILE A 119 2.18 12.68 -1.89
CA ILE A 119 1.27 13.32 -2.84
C ILE A 119 2.08 13.72 -4.08
N ARG A 120 1.71 13.15 -5.23
CA ARG A 120 2.37 13.34 -6.53
C ARG A 120 1.35 13.40 -7.65
N SER A 121 1.79 13.89 -8.82
CA SER A 121 1.02 13.69 -10.04
C SER A 121 0.93 12.20 -10.37
N ARG A 122 -0.17 11.78 -10.98
CA ARG A 122 -0.42 10.37 -11.32
C ARG A 122 0.73 9.76 -12.14
N PHE A 123 1.19 10.49 -13.15
CA PHE A 123 2.34 10.09 -13.97
C PHE A 123 3.59 9.83 -13.13
N GLN A 124 3.92 10.71 -12.19
CA GLN A 124 5.07 10.52 -11.30
C GLN A 124 4.88 9.35 -10.33
N ALA A 125 3.66 9.16 -9.80
CA ALA A 125 3.35 8.04 -8.94
C ALA A 125 3.51 6.69 -9.66
N GLU A 126 3.00 6.59 -10.89
CA GLU A 126 3.16 5.40 -11.73
C GLU A 126 4.64 5.09 -12.01
N LEU A 127 5.44 6.11 -12.34
CA LEU A 127 6.89 5.95 -12.50
C LEU A 127 7.58 5.52 -11.19
N MET A 128 7.16 6.05 -10.04
CA MET A 128 7.73 5.68 -8.74
C MET A 128 7.44 4.22 -8.39
N VAL A 129 6.22 3.73 -8.62
CA VAL A 129 5.86 2.32 -8.37
C VAL A 129 6.65 1.39 -9.28
N GLN A 130 6.79 1.75 -10.57
CA GLN A 130 7.53 0.92 -11.52
C GLN A 130 9.04 0.87 -11.25
N SER A 131 9.61 1.96 -10.74
CA SER A 131 11.06 2.07 -10.50
C SER A 131 11.51 1.55 -9.13
N ASN A 132 10.61 1.38 -8.16
CA ASN A 132 10.96 0.96 -6.80
C ASN A 132 10.27 -0.37 -6.44
N TYR A 133 11.08 -1.42 -6.40
CA TYR A 133 10.67 -2.78 -6.11
C TYR A 133 11.71 -3.48 -5.24
N ASP A 134 11.28 -4.48 -4.46
CA ASP A 134 12.20 -5.31 -3.67
C ASP A 134 13.01 -6.24 -4.59
N SER A 135 14.10 -6.80 -4.07
CA SER A 135 14.91 -7.88 -4.65
C SER A 135 14.11 -9.07 -5.22
N LYS A 136 12.88 -9.27 -4.75
CA LYS A 136 11.95 -10.31 -5.22
C LYS A 136 10.96 -9.83 -6.29
N GLY A 137 11.06 -8.58 -6.71
CA GLY A 137 10.20 -7.96 -7.72
C GLY A 137 8.84 -7.47 -7.21
N TYR A 138 8.59 -7.47 -5.90
CA TYR A 138 7.37 -6.91 -5.32
C TYR A 138 7.42 -5.39 -5.31
N ASP A 139 6.30 -4.76 -5.66
CA ASP A 139 6.16 -3.31 -5.66
C ASP A 139 6.23 -2.78 -4.22
N LEU A 140 7.03 -1.73 -3.99
CA LEU A 140 7.20 -1.12 -2.67
C LEU A 140 6.17 -0.03 -2.37
N TYR A 141 5.41 0.37 -3.40
CA TYR A 141 4.44 1.45 -3.34
C TYR A 141 3.08 0.97 -3.80
N HIS A 142 2.06 1.46 -3.09
CA HIS A 142 0.67 1.34 -3.48
C HIS A 142 0.14 2.70 -3.92
N ILE A 143 -0.56 2.76 -5.05
CA ILE A 143 -1.21 3.98 -5.52
C ILE A 143 -2.65 3.97 -4.99
N VAL A 144 -2.98 4.97 -4.16
CA VAL A 144 -4.37 5.21 -3.76
C VAL A 144 -5.16 5.60 -5.02
N PRO A 145 -6.27 4.90 -5.34
CA PRO A 145 -7.01 5.12 -6.59
C PRO A 145 -7.73 6.48 -6.65
N GLU A 146 -8.04 7.07 -5.50
CA GLU A 146 -8.67 8.40 -5.40
C GLU A 146 -7.68 9.53 -5.63
N THR A 147 -8.04 10.46 -6.51
CA THR A 147 -7.24 11.64 -6.82
C THR A 147 -7.60 12.81 -5.91
N VAL A 148 -6.58 13.47 -5.36
CA VAL A 148 -6.76 14.69 -4.55
C VAL A 148 -7.28 15.85 -5.38
N HIS A 149 -6.75 16.05 -6.59
CA HIS A 149 -7.16 17.12 -7.48
C HIS A 149 -6.82 16.80 -8.93
N GLU A 150 -7.74 17.11 -9.84
CA GLU A 150 -7.52 17.01 -11.28
C GLU A 150 -7.04 18.36 -11.82
N PHE A 151 -5.91 18.36 -12.53
CA PHE A 151 -5.37 19.56 -13.15
C PHE A 151 -4.83 19.25 -14.54
N TYR A 152 -4.76 20.30 -15.36
CA TYR A 152 -4.18 20.24 -16.70
C TYR A 152 -2.79 20.85 -16.71
N GLN A 153 -1.85 20.19 -17.36
CA GLN A 153 -0.54 20.76 -17.64
C GLN A 153 -0.58 21.50 -18.97
N ALA A 154 -0.15 22.75 -18.98
CA ALA A 154 -0.12 23.58 -20.18
C ALA A 154 1.25 24.26 -20.35
N MET A 155 1.64 24.49 -21.60
CA MET A 155 2.80 25.33 -21.89
C MET A 155 2.42 26.80 -21.74
N VAL A 156 3.16 27.52 -20.90
CA VAL A 156 2.94 28.96 -20.69
C VAL A 156 3.94 29.74 -21.54
N GLY A 157 3.42 30.49 -22.51
CA GLY A 157 4.19 31.40 -23.36
C GLY A 157 4.02 32.87 -22.97
N ARG A 158 4.91 33.74 -23.45
CA ARG A 158 4.70 35.20 -23.35
C ARG A 158 3.43 35.59 -24.10
N ARG A 159 2.65 36.54 -23.56
CA ARG A 159 1.38 37.01 -24.17
C ARG A 159 1.51 37.42 -25.65
N ASN A 160 2.65 38.01 -26.01
CA ASN A 160 2.91 38.49 -27.38
C ASN A 160 3.80 37.51 -28.18
N PHE A 161 3.83 36.23 -27.82
CA PHE A 161 4.64 35.24 -28.53
C PHE A 161 4.03 35.00 -29.92
N PRO A 162 4.73 35.34 -31.03
CA PRO A 162 4.13 35.39 -32.36
C PRO A 162 3.74 34.01 -32.92
N LEU A 163 4.24 32.93 -32.31
CA LEU A 163 4.00 31.55 -32.74
C LEU A 163 3.05 30.79 -31.80
N LEU A 164 2.42 31.47 -30.82
CA LEU A 164 1.54 30.81 -29.84
C LEU A 164 0.42 30.01 -30.52
N TRP A 165 -0.21 30.60 -31.53
CA TRP A 165 -1.27 29.95 -32.30
C TRP A 165 -0.77 28.70 -33.05
N LYS A 166 0.43 28.77 -33.65
CA LYS A 166 1.04 27.62 -34.34
C LYS A 166 1.37 26.49 -33.38
N ILE A 167 1.88 26.83 -32.19
CA ILE A 167 2.17 25.83 -31.14
C ILE A 167 0.87 25.18 -30.67
N ASN A 168 -0.20 25.94 -30.45
CA ASN A 168 -1.48 25.38 -30.03
C ASN A 168 -2.06 24.45 -31.11
N GLU A 169 -2.01 24.86 -32.38
CA GLU A 169 -2.46 24.04 -33.51
C GLU A 169 -1.63 22.75 -33.65
N LEU A 170 -0.31 22.85 -33.52
CA LEU A 170 0.59 21.70 -33.54
C LEU A 170 0.30 20.75 -32.37
N THR A 171 0.12 21.30 -31.17
CA THR A 171 -0.18 20.52 -29.96
C THR A 171 -1.51 19.78 -30.13
N ALA A 172 -2.54 20.44 -30.65
CA ALA A 172 -3.83 19.79 -30.94
C ALA A 172 -3.66 18.63 -31.93
N ARG A 173 -2.93 18.85 -33.03
CA ARG A 173 -2.64 17.78 -34.02
C ARG A 173 -1.84 16.63 -33.42
N MET A 174 -0.88 16.91 -32.53
CA MET A 174 -0.10 15.88 -31.85
C MET A 174 -0.96 15.05 -30.89
N ILE A 175 -1.93 15.66 -30.22
CA ILE A 175 -2.90 14.97 -29.37
C ILE A 175 -3.83 14.12 -30.22
N GLU A 176 -4.42 14.68 -31.28
CA GLU A 176 -5.32 13.98 -32.20
C GLU A 176 -4.64 12.79 -32.91
N ALA A 177 -3.37 12.96 -33.30
CA ALA A 177 -2.57 11.90 -33.89
C ALA A 177 -2.07 10.87 -32.86
N GLY A 178 -2.36 11.05 -31.57
CA GLY A 178 -1.95 10.14 -30.49
C GLY A 178 -0.45 10.15 -30.20
N VAL A 179 0.30 11.12 -30.70
CA VAL A 179 1.76 11.22 -30.50
C VAL A 179 2.07 11.35 -29.01
N VAL A 180 1.34 12.21 -28.30
CA VAL A 180 1.52 12.40 -26.85
C VAL A 180 1.33 11.08 -26.09
N GLN A 181 0.25 10.36 -26.39
CA GLN A 181 -0.04 9.07 -25.75
C GLN A 181 1.05 8.05 -26.04
N ARG A 182 1.54 8.00 -27.28
CA ARG A 182 2.61 7.11 -27.69
C ARG A 182 3.90 7.39 -26.94
N GLU A 183 4.34 8.65 -26.88
CA GLU A 183 5.58 9.03 -26.19
C GLU A 183 5.49 8.75 -24.68
N CYS A 184 4.34 9.02 -24.05
CA CYS A 184 4.11 8.65 -22.65
C CYS A 184 4.19 7.12 -22.43
N ASN A 185 3.61 6.33 -23.34
CA ASN A 185 3.69 4.88 -23.28
C ASN A 185 5.11 4.36 -23.51
N GLU A 186 5.88 4.95 -24.44
CA GLU A 186 7.27 4.60 -24.70
C GLU A 186 8.16 4.88 -23.48
N LEU A 187 7.96 6.01 -22.79
CA LEU A 187 8.65 6.30 -21.53
C LEU A 187 8.34 5.27 -20.44
N ASN A 188 7.07 4.94 -20.24
CA ASN A 188 6.66 3.92 -19.28
C ASN A 188 7.26 2.55 -19.64
N PHE A 189 7.24 2.18 -20.92
CA PHE A 189 7.82 0.94 -21.39
C PHE A 189 9.35 0.89 -21.17
N ALA A 190 10.05 2.00 -21.40
CA ALA A 190 11.49 2.09 -21.14
C ALA A 190 11.82 1.87 -19.65
N VAL A 191 11.00 2.40 -18.73
CA VAL A 191 11.15 2.16 -17.29
C VAL A 191 10.86 0.70 -16.93
N GLN A 192 9.84 0.09 -17.53
CA GLN A 192 9.55 -1.33 -17.35
C GLN A 192 10.68 -2.23 -17.88
N LEU A 193 11.29 -1.89 -19.02
CA LEU A 193 12.45 -2.62 -19.53
C LEU A 193 13.65 -2.53 -18.58
N GLN A 194 13.91 -1.36 -18.00
CA GLN A 194 14.95 -1.20 -16.99
C GLN A 194 14.70 -2.07 -15.75
N ARG A 195 13.42 -2.27 -15.37
CA ARG A 195 13.04 -3.19 -14.29
C ARG A 195 13.40 -4.64 -14.62
N LEU A 196 13.15 -5.09 -15.85
CA LEU A 196 13.43 -6.48 -16.28
C LEU A 196 14.92 -6.76 -16.52
N ALA A 197 15.72 -5.72 -16.78
CA ALA A 197 17.14 -5.86 -17.08
C ALA A 197 18.05 -5.98 -15.84
N ARG A 198 17.50 -5.93 -14.62
CA ARG A 198 18.22 -6.03 -13.33
C ARG A 198 17.85 -7.32 -12.60
#